data_AF-A0AB38XW21-F1
#
_entry.id   AF-A0AB38XW21-F1
#
_cell.length_a   1.000
_cell.length_b   1.000
_cell.length_c   1.000
_cell.angle_alpha   90.00
_cell.angle_beta   90.00
_cell.angle_gamma   90.00
#
_symmetry.space_group_name_H-M   'P 1'
#
loop_
_entity.id
_entity.type
_entity.pdbx_description
1 polymer ?
#
loop_
_entity_poly.entity_id
_entity_poly.type
_entity_poly.pdbx_seq_one_letter_code
_entity_poly.pdbx_strand_id
1 'polypeptide(L)' 'MSNENIANTHELWNIARKLRENHTYVDLTHAFHAGQPKFPALPDEQRTRLFTVAEHGFEIDQYQFVGQ' A
#
# COMPACT_ATOMS: atom_id res chain seq x y z
N MET A 1 5.41 46.61 18.21
CA MET A 1 4.36 45.58 18.16
C MET A 1 4.61 44.76 16.91
N SER A 2 5.27 43.62 17.05
CA SER A 2 5.59 42.73 15.93
C SER A 2 4.32 42.01 15.49
N ASN A 3 3.86 42.32 14.27
CA ASN A 3 2.90 41.49 13.56
C ASN A 3 3.60 40.17 13.22
N GLU A 4 3.47 39.19 14.10
CA GLU A 4 3.71 37.80 13.72
C GLU A 4 2.67 37.42 12.67
N ASN A 5 3.14 37.36 11.44
CA ASN A 5 2.37 36.88 10.30
C ASN A 5 2.16 35.36 10.51
N ILE A 6 1.10 35.00 11.23
CA ILE A 6 0.59 33.61 11.32
C ILE A 6 -0.07 33.26 9.98
N ALA A 7 0.70 33.36 8.89
CA ALA A 7 0.24 33.07 7.55
C ALA A 7 0.93 31.79 7.08
N ASN A 8 0.15 30.71 7.03
CA ASN A 8 0.49 29.37 6.52
C ASN A 8 1.36 28.45 7.40
N THR A 9 0.96 28.23 8.65
CA THR A 9 1.34 27.04 9.43
C THR A 9 0.59 25.77 8.99
N HIS A 10 0.34 25.61 7.68
CA HIS A 10 -0.18 24.35 7.16
C HIS A 10 0.98 23.42 6.86
N GLU A 11 1.47 22.77 7.92
CA GLU A 11 2.54 21.76 7.90
C GLU A 11 2.38 20.74 6.76
N LEU A 12 1.14 20.40 6.38
CA LEU A 12 0.85 19.43 5.32
C LEU A 12 1.45 19.81 3.96
N TRP A 13 1.47 21.09 3.56
CA TRP A 13 2.06 21.49 2.28
C TRP A 13 3.58 21.43 2.29
N ASN A 14 4.21 21.74 3.42
CA ASN A 14 5.65 21.59 3.62
C ASN A 14 6.04 20.11 3.65
N ILE A 15 5.27 19.27 4.34
CA ILE A 15 5.44 17.81 4.37
C ILE A 15 5.30 17.23 2.96
N ALA A 16 4.24 17.58 2.23
CA ALA A 16 4.03 17.09 0.87
C ALA A 16 5.17 17.47 -0.08
N ARG A 17 5.72 18.68 0.06
CA ARG A 17 6.90 19.13 -0.69
C ARG A 17 8.14 18.30 -0.33
N LYS A 18 8.43 18.14 0.96
CA LYS A 18 9.54 17.31 1.44
C LYS A 18 9.44 15.86 0.96
N LEU A 19 8.25 15.28 0.99
CA LEU A 19 7.97 13.92 0.52
C LEU A 19 8.22 13.76 -0.99
N ARG A 20 7.96 14.79 -1.80
CA ARG A 20 8.23 14.76 -3.26
C ARG A 20 9.69 15.02 -3.63
N GLU A 21 10.34 15.94 -2.92
CA GLU A 21 11.64 16.49 -3.36
C GLU A 21 12.83 15.88 -2.61
N ASN A 22 12.66 15.46 -1.36
CA ASN A 22 13.77 15.07 -0.49
C ASN A 22 13.34 14.03 0.56
N HIS A 23 12.88 12.87 0.08
CA HIS A 23 12.55 11.73 0.91
C HIS A 23 12.87 10.43 0.19
N THR A 24 13.23 9.40 0.96
CA THR A 24 13.40 8.04 0.48
C THR A 24 12.26 7.20 1.02
N TYR A 25 11.43 6.67 0.13
CA TYR A 25 10.42 5.68 0.47
C TYR A 25 11.09 4.32 0.58
N VAL A 26 10.96 3.68 1.74
CA VAL A 26 11.44 2.32 1.98
C VAL A 26 10.22 1.44 2.18
N ASP A 27 10.02 0.50 1.26
CA ASP A 27 8.99 -0.52 1.42
C ASP A 27 9.53 -1.65 2.30
N LEU A 28 8.87 -1.86 3.44
CA LEU A 28 9.20 -2.90 4.40
C LEU A 28 8.20 -4.06 4.34
N THR A 29 7.36 -4.09 3.29
CA THR A 29 6.31 -5.10 3.09
C THR A 29 6.87 -6.32 2.36
N HIS A 30 6.51 -7.51 2.83
CA HIS A 30 6.72 -8.74 2.07
C HIS A 30 5.63 -8.91 1.01
N ALA A 31 6.02 -9.30 -0.20
CA ALA A 31 5.07 -9.62 -1.25
C ALA A 31 4.27 -10.89 -0.91
N PHE A 32 2.95 -10.84 -1.09
CA PHE A 32 2.08 -11.99 -0.91
C PHE A 32 2.20 -12.96 -2.08
N HIS A 33 2.39 -14.24 -1.77
CA HIS A 33 2.34 -15.30 -2.77
C HIS A 33 1.96 -16.67 -2.17
N ALA A 34 1.41 -17.53 -3.02
CA ALA A 34 1.09 -18.90 -2.65
C ALA A 34 2.34 -19.64 -2.16
N GLY A 35 2.18 -20.40 -1.08
CA GLY A 35 3.26 -21.19 -0.48
C GLY A 35 4.26 -20.38 0.35
N GLN A 36 4.03 -19.07 0.57
CA GLN A 36 4.82 -18.31 1.54
C GLN A 36 4.69 -18.89 2.95
N PRO A 37 5.70 -18.72 3.83
CA PRO A 37 5.58 -19.11 5.22
C PRO A 37 4.35 -18.47 5.88
N LYS A 38 3.61 -19.28 6.62
CA LYS A 38 2.42 -18.86 7.38
C LYS A 38 2.49 -19.36 8.81
N PHE A 39 1.68 -18.78 9.68
CA PHE A 39 1.46 -19.37 10.99
C PHE A 39 0.81 -20.77 10.82
N PRO A 40 1.40 -21.86 11.34
CA PRO A 40 0.98 -23.23 10.98
C PRO A 40 -0.48 -23.57 11.31
N ALA A 41 -1.07 -22.89 12.29
CA ALA A 41 -2.47 -23.11 12.68
C ALA A 41 -3.49 -22.43 11.75
N LEU A 42 -3.04 -21.59 10.82
CA LEU A 42 -3.90 -20.86 9.90
C LEU A 42 -4.06 -21.61 8.58
N PRO A 43 -5.20 -21.48 7.88
CA PRO A 43 -5.37 -22.08 6.56
C PRO A 43 -4.38 -21.51 5.54
N ASP A 44 -4.12 -22.26 4.47
CA ASP A 44 -3.36 -21.73 3.34
C ASP A 44 -4.12 -20.62 2.63
N GLU A 45 -3.39 -19.74 1.95
CA GLU A 45 -3.96 -18.79 1.02
C GLU A 45 -4.77 -19.53 -0.05
N GLN A 46 -5.93 -18.97 -0.38
CA GLN A 46 -6.72 -19.36 -1.56
C GLN A 46 -6.76 -18.20 -2.55
N ARG A 47 -6.52 -18.52 -3.82
CA ARG A 47 -6.58 -17.57 -4.93
C ARG A 47 -7.46 -18.11 -6.05
N THR A 48 -8.38 -17.26 -6.51
CA THR A 48 -9.27 -17.58 -7.62
C THR A 48 -9.21 -16.48 -8.67
N ARG A 49 -8.90 -16.86 -9.92
CA ARG A 49 -8.99 -15.97 -11.08
C ARG A 49 -10.46 -15.77 -11.44
N LEU A 50 -10.97 -14.55 -11.29
CA LEU A 50 -12.36 -14.21 -11.61
C LEU A 50 -12.51 -13.74 -13.06
N PHE A 51 -11.56 -12.92 -13.52
CA PHE A 51 -11.60 -12.33 -14.86
C PHE A 51 -10.21 -12.37 -15.48
N THR A 52 -10.14 -12.69 -16.77
CA THR A 52 -8.90 -12.71 -17.55
C THR A 52 -8.90 -11.61 -18.61
N VAL A 53 -7.71 -11.09 -18.93
CA VAL A 53 -7.55 -10.08 -19.99
C VAL A 53 -8.05 -10.60 -21.34
N ALA A 54 -7.77 -11.87 -21.67
CA ALA A 54 -8.12 -12.45 -22.97
C ALA A 54 -9.64 -12.48 -23.21
N GLU A 55 -10.42 -12.74 -22.17
CA GLU A 55 -11.88 -12.87 -22.28
C GLU A 55 -12.61 -11.55 -21.96
N HIS A 56 -12.07 -10.74 -21.03
CA HIS A 56 -12.80 -9.61 -20.45
C HIS A 56 -12.12 -8.25 -20.67
N GLY A 57 -10.88 -8.21 -21.16
CA GLY A 57 -10.11 -6.98 -21.32
C GLY A 57 -9.51 -6.43 -20.01
N PHE A 58 -9.71 -7.11 -18.88
CA PHE A 58 -9.12 -6.79 -17.58
C PHE A 58 -8.89 -8.06 -16.75
N GLU A 59 -8.07 -7.96 -15.71
CA GLU A 59 -7.74 -9.07 -14.81
C GLU A 59 -8.19 -8.78 -13.38
N ILE A 60 -8.84 -9.76 -12.75
CA ILE A 60 -9.20 -9.72 -11.33
C ILE A 60 -8.94 -11.08 -10.72
N ASP A 61 -8.25 -11.05 -9.58
CA ASP A 61 -8.03 -12.19 -8.71
C ASP A 61 -8.70 -11.92 -7.36
N GLN A 62 -9.44 -12.91 -6.85
CA GLN A 62 -9.89 -12.94 -5.47
C GLN A 62 -8.84 -13.64 -4.62
N TYR A 63 -8.41 -12.99 -3.55
CA TYR A 63 -7.48 -13.51 -2.56
C TYR A 63 -8.19 -13.72 -1.23
N GLN A 64 -7.94 -14.85 -0.57
CA GLN A 64 -8.42 -15.15 0.77
C GLN A 64 -7.28 -15.75 1.61
N PHE A 65 -6.91 -15.06 2.69
CA PHE A 65 -5.87 -15.50 3.62
C PHE A 65 -6.13 -14.90 5.01
N VAL A 66 -5.55 -15.50 6.06
CA VAL A 66 -5.69 -15.04 7.44
C VAL A 66 -4.42 -14.33 7.88
N GLY A 67 -4.37 -13.00 7.69
CA GLY A 67 -3.28 -12.13 8.17
C GLY A 67 -1.87 -12.51 7.67
N GLN A 68 -0.89 -11.75 8.15
CA GLN A 68 0.53 -12.07 8.13
C GLN A 68 1.09 -11.88 9.54
#